data_AF-A0A354FHK4-F1
#
_entry.id   AF-A0A354FHK4-F1
#
_cell.length_a   1.000
_cell.length_b   1.000
_cell.length_c   1.000
_cell.angle_alpha   90.00
_cell.angle_beta   90.00
_cell.angle_gamma   90.00
#
_symmetry.space_group_name_H-M   'P 1'
#
loop_
_entity.id
_entity.type
_entity.pdbx_description
1 polymer ?
#
loop_
_entity_poly.entity_id
_entity_poly.type
_entity_poly.pdbx_seq_one_letter_code
_entity_poly.pdbx_strand_id
1 'polypeptide(L)'
;MLLLVLLVLSACTTGQIHYYPPSQGKPFMGITALYIDRFKGEKSSLLRDLLIREIEGSSFFEYLEDYPDATADDVALINAEVRVLSIRDVDESRPQTTVVLMNRQVAQAQSSGELVKKQAVEFIENQQTEKLLHRTIDLEIEFEFTKRTRKQPLAQKRLLVSYQQVYTGEDRMLLIPDPEDEVIRLGGLMMRRLVDEINPVAREYVVALDPGTVPVPWTMGFVCFGHPRIVEGIGHAEGGDYALAIKAWNTVLYAPQPFPEQHRFAFTTPAYVELRATEVPKAVMSKLLRLRGQTFDEPGLDMALHQRLSRESVYRYGILVKAHTRVPGEQEARNRLAVHYNLGVVHQLAGNLPLAAHHFAQANLLHPDPKYAQAWTDTQVWLGDYNPLDPIAEQTIDAAGRRPPPETTMIRPVRLEARQFPVSLASGAQTTGSGAATLKPVELPRLSKQTQSQAVTPMQTDADTQPVQPLTLE
;
A
#
# COMPACT_ATOMS: atom_id res chain seq x y z
N MET A 1 -9.65 19.39 40.97
CA MET A 1 -9.06 18.03 41.08
C MET A 1 -9.31 17.18 39.84
N LEU A 2 -10.55 16.99 39.37
CA LEU A 2 -10.83 16.20 38.15
C LEU A 2 -10.12 16.73 36.88
N LEU A 3 -10.06 18.06 36.71
CA LEU A 3 -9.35 18.72 35.59
C LEU A 3 -7.82 18.50 35.65
N LEU A 4 -7.26 18.40 36.85
CA LEU A 4 -5.83 18.16 37.07
C LEU A 4 -5.48 16.69 36.78
N VAL A 5 -6.37 15.75 37.13
CA VAL A 5 -6.24 14.33 36.78
C VAL A 5 -6.36 14.12 35.27
N LEU A 6 -7.24 14.85 34.59
CA LEU A 6 -7.37 14.83 33.12
C LEU A 6 -6.13 15.42 32.41
N LEU A 7 -5.53 16.49 32.96
CA LEU A 7 -4.30 17.09 32.42
C LEU A 7 -3.04 16.24 32.69
N VAL A 8 -3.02 15.44 33.77
CA VAL A 8 -1.92 14.51 34.05
C VAL A 8 -2.02 13.23 33.21
N LEU A 9 -3.21 12.83 32.76
CA LEU A 9 -3.42 11.69 31.86
C LEU A 9 -3.20 12.03 30.37
N SER A 10 -3.13 13.31 30.00
CA SER A 10 -2.74 13.76 28.66
C SER A 10 -1.22 13.77 28.44
N ALA A 11 -0.43 13.39 29.44
CA ALA A 11 1.01 13.20 29.31
C ALA A 11 1.31 11.73 28.99
N CYS A 12 1.81 11.49 27.77
CA CYS A 12 2.55 10.30 27.35
C CYS A 12 1.82 8.95 27.35
N THR A 13 0.93 8.73 26.38
CA THR A 13 0.76 7.39 25.79
C THR A 13 1.38 7.38 24.39
N THR A 14 2.66 7.77 24.29
CA THR A 14 3.45 7.49 23.08
C THR A 14 4.02 6.12 23.27
N GLY A 15 3.43 5.12 22.61
CA GLY A 15 3.95 3.76 22.65
C GLY A 15 5.32 3.73 21.99
N GLN A 16 6.40 3.61 22.75
CA GLN A 16 7.77 3.69 22.24
C GLN A 16 8.44 2.33 22.41
N ILE A 17 8.83 1.72 21.28
CA ILE A 17 9.62 0.50 21.33
C ILE A 17 11.09 0.86 21.19
N HIS A 18 11.86 0.42 22.17
CA HIS A 18 13.32 0.40 22.13
C HIS A 18 13.76 -0.91 21.48
N TYR A 19 14.48 -0.86 20.38
CA TYR A 19 14.88 -2.06 19.66
C TYR A 19 16.29 -1.98 19.09
N TYR A 20 16.85 -3.17 18.88
CA TYR A 20 18.15 -3.36 18.26
C TYR A 20 17.95 -4.12 16.95
N PRO A 21 18.22 -3.53 15.77
CA PRO A 21 18.02 -4.20 14.50
C PRO A 21 18.90 -5.46 14.43
N PRO A 22 18.41 -6.54 13.80
CA PRO A 22 19.19 -7.75 13.65
C PRO A 22 20.44 -7.46 12.83
N SER A 23 21.61 -7.73 13.41
CA SER A 23 22.88 -7.48 12.77
C SER A 23 23.12 -8.49 11.65
N GLN A 24 23.05 -8.07 10.40
CA GLN A 24 23.17 -8.95 9.21
C GLN A 24 24.63 -9.08 8.73
N GLY A 25 25.55 -8.33 9.34
CA GLY A 25 26.95 -8.21 8.93
C GLY A 25 27.89 -9.27 9.48
N LYS A 26 29.04 -9.45 8.80
CA LYS A 26 30.21 -10.14 9.37
C LYS A 26 31.24 -9.08 9.71
N PRO A 27 31.74 -9.03 10.96
CA PRO A 27 32.71 -8.03 11.33
C PRO A 27 33.98 -8.18 10.48
N PHE A 28 34.59 -7.06 10.11
CA PHE A 28 35.94 -7.08 9.54
C PHE A 28 36.92 -7.56 10.61
N MET A 29 37.36 -8.82 10.49
CA MET A 29 38.27 -9.41 11.47
C MET A 29 39.64 -8.71 11.46
N GLY A 30 40.09 -8.31 12.64
CA GLY A 30 41.40 -7.67 12.83
C GLY A 30 41.48 -6.24 12.28
N ILE A 31 40.35 -5.57 12.09
CA ILE A 31 40.28 -4.12 11.82
C ILE A 31 39.73 -3.43 13.07
N THR A 32 40.43 -2.40 13.54
CA THR A 32 40.07 -1.58 14.71
C THR A 32 39.82 -0.13 14.33
N ALA A 33 40.32 0.32 13.17
CA ALA A 33 40.18 1.69 12.72
C ALA A 33 39.92 1.81 11.21
N LEU A 34 39.29 2.91 10.82
CA LEU A 34 38.91 3.23 9.45
C LEU A 34 39.46 4.59 9.05
N TYR A 35 40.00 4.69 7.83
CA TYR A 35 40.45 5.94 7.23
C TYR A 35 39.83 6.11 5.85
N ILE A 36 39.28 7.28 5.55
CA ILE A 36 38.70 7.59 4.23
C ILE A 36 39.80 8.21 3.34
N ASP A 37 40.35 7.42 2.42
CA ASP A 37 41.41 7.86 1.50
C ASP A 37 40.85 8.70 0.36
N ARG A 38 39.72 8.27 -0.21
CA ARG A 38 39.07 9.01 -1.28
C ARG A 38 37.56 8.88 -1.17
N PHE A 39 36.86 10.00 -1.32
CA PHE A 39 35.43 10.04 -1.55
C PHE A 39 35.18 11.03 -2.70
N LYS A 40 34.68 10.55 -3.84
CA LYS A 40 34.46 11.38 -5.04
C LYS A 40 33.04 11.23 -5.59
N GLY A 41 32.65 12.16 -6.45
CA GLY A 41 31.32 12.23 -7.06
C GLY A 41 30.47 13.38 -6.50
N GLU A 42 29.23 13.46 -6.94
CA GLU A 42 28.29 14.50 -6.54
C GLU A 42 27.95 14.42 -5.04
N LYS A 43 27.89 15.56 -4.34
CA LYS A 43 27.65 15.66 -2.88
C LYS A 43 28.58 14.75 -2.03
N SER A 44 29.75 14.38 -2.55
CA SER A 44 30.69 13.47 -1.87
C SER A 44 31.22 14.00 -0.54
N SER A 45 31.38 15.33 -0.37
CA SER A 45 31.76 15.91 0.92
C SER A 45 30.70 15.66 2.00
N LEU A 46 29.44 15.93 1.69
CA LEU A 46 28.31 15.68 2.60
C LEU A 46 28.21 14.20 2.97
N LEU A 47 28.29 13.31 1.98
CA LEU A 47 28.19 11.86 2.20
C LEU A 47 29.40 11.31 2.97
N ARG A 48 30.59 11.88 2.77
CA ARG A 48 31.78 11.60 3.57
C ARG A 48 31.56 11.97 5.03
N ASP A 49 31.04 13.16 5.30
CA ASP A 49 30.80 13.63 6.68
C ASP A 49 29.75 12.78 7.39
N LEU A 50 28.72 12.34 6.65
CA LEU A 50 27.74 11.37 7.16
C LEU A 50 28.37 10.01 7.47
N LEU A 51 29.30 9.53 6.63
CA LEU A 51 30.02 8.28 6.90
C LEU A 51 30.89 8.39 8.15
N ILE A 52 31.64 9.48 8.30
CA ILE A 52 32.47 9.74 9.48
C ILE A 52 31.59 9.71 10.73
N ARG A 53 30.48 10.43 10.73
CA ARG A 53 29.54 10.45 11.85
C ARG A 53 29.03 9.06 12.22
N GLU A 54 28.71 8.22 11.23
CA GLU A 54 28.24 6.85 11.49
C GLU A 54 29.35 5.91 11.96
N ILE A 55 30.60 6.14 11.55
CA ILE A 55 31.79 5.43 12.07
C ILE A 55 32.08 5.87 13.51
N GLU A 56 32.11 7.16 13.81
CA GLU A 56 32.35 7.68 15.18
C GLU A 56 31.23 7.26 16.14
N GLY A 57 30.00 7.15 15.64
CA GLY A 57 28.87 6.59 16.38
C GLY A 57 28.98 5.07 16.61
N SER A 58 29.88 4.38 15.90
CA SER A 58 30.15 2.96 16.10
C SER A 58 31.18 2.79 17.22
N SER A 59 30.82 2.07 18.29
CA SER A 59 31.74 1.79 19.39
C SER A 59 32.89 0.83 19.04
N PHE A 60 32.95 0.32 17.79
CA PHE A 60 33.89 -0.72 17.37
C PHE A 60 35.05 -0.21 16.51
N PHE A 61 34.84 0.88 15.76
CA PHE A 61 35.85 1.43 14.86
C PHE A 61 36.23 2.83 15.30
N GLU A 62 37.52 3.09 15.39
CA GLU A 62 38.05 4.44 15.48
C GLU A 62 38.13 5.06 14.06
N TYR A 63 37.65 6.28 13.88
CA TYR A 63 37.89 7.04 12.67
C TYR A 63 39.24 7.77 12.79
N LEU A 64 40.11 7.62 11.79
CA LEU A 64 41.38 8.32 11.73
C LEU A 64 41.28 9.57 10.84
N GLU A 65 41.69 10.73 11.36
CA GLU A 65 41.80 11.96 10.57
C GLU A 65 43.07 11.99 9.70
N ASP A 66 44.16 11.44 10.24
CA ASP A 66 45.47 11.40 9.59
C ASP A 66 45.69 10.09 8.83
N TYR A 67 46.46 10.16 7.75
CA TYR A 67 46.79 8.98 6.95
C TYR A 67 47.59 7.96 7.77
N PRO A 68 47.18 6.68 7.81
CA PRO A 68 47.78 5.70 8.71
C PRO A 68 49.19 5.29 8.28
N ASP A 69 50.02 4.91 9.26
CA ASP A 69 51.39 4.47 9.06
C ASP A 69 51.51 3.23 8.15
N ALA A 70 52.68 3.05 7.53
CA ALA A 70 52.93 1.95 6.59
C ALA A 70 52.82 0.55 7.20
N THR A 71 52.91 0.44 8.52
CA THR A 71 52.91 -0.80 9.29
C THR A 71 51.58 -1.11 9.97
N ALA A 72 50.58 -0.22 9.87
CA ALA A 72 49.27 -0.41 10.50
C ALA A 72 48.42 -1.40 9.69
N ASP A 73 48.41 -2.67 10.11
CA ASP A 73 47.62 -3.73 9.46
C ASP A 73 46.17 -3.82 9.97
N ASP A 74 45.88 -3.14 11.08
CA ASP A 74 44.57 -3.07 11.75
C ASP A 74 43.69 -1.92 11.24
N VAL A 75 44.16 -1.15 10.26
CA VAL A 75 43.44 -0.05 9.64
C VAL A 75 42.92 -0.46 8.27
N ALA A 76 41.63 -0.22 7.99
CA ALA A 76 41.08 -0.33 6.65
C ALA A 76 40.97 1.05 5.97
N LEU A 77 41.48 1.13 4.75
CA LEU A 77 41.38 2.31 3.89
C LEU A 77 40.10 2.21 3.06
N ILE A 78 39.30 3.28 3.05
CA ILE A 78 38.03 3.38 2.34
C ILE A 78 38.20 4.26 1.11
N ASN A 79 37.91 3.69 -0.06
CA ASN A 79 37.69 4.43 -1.30
C ASN A 79 36.21 4.37 -1.66
N ALA A 80 35.59 5.52 -1.85
CA ALA A 80 34.18 5.64 -2.18
C ALA A 80 33.94 6.50 -3.42
N GLU A 81 32.96 6.10 -4.23
CA GLU A 81 32.52 6.83 -5.41
C GLU A 81 31.00 6.88 -5.47
N VAL A 82 30.44 8.10 -5.47
CA VAL A 82 29.04 8.34 -5.79
C VAL A 82 28.88 8.16 -7.30
N ARG A 83 28.22 7.07 -7.70
CA ARG A 83 28.00 6.70 -9.11
C ARG A 83 26.76 7.38 -9.67
N VAL A 84 25.71 7.46 -8.86
CA VAL A 84 24.42 8.04 -9.23
C VAL A 84 23.94 8.90 -8.07
N LEU A 85 23.58 10.14 -8.36
CA LEU A 85 22.72 10.96 -7.52
C LEU A 85 21.76 11.68 -8.45
N SER A 86 20.47 11.40 -8.32
CA SER A 86 19.45 12.05 -9.14
C SER A 86 18.18 12.26 -8.34
N ILE A 87 17.65 13.47 -8.37
CA ILE A 87 16.33 13.80 -7.84
C ILE A 87 15.55 14.41 -8.99
N ARG A 88 14.42 13.78 -9.32
CA ARG A 88 13.59 14.18 -10.46
C ARG A 88 12.17 14.37 -9.99
N ASP A 89 11.67 15.58 -10.19
CA ASP A 89 10.28 15.93 -9.95
C ASP A 89 9.58 16.06 -11.31
N VAL A 90 8.51 15.29 -11.49
CA VAL A 90 7.72 15.26 -12.72
C VAL A 90 6.27 15.56 -12.37
N ASP A 91 5.77 16.68 -12.88
CA ASP A 91 4.36 17.02 -12.84
C ASP A 91 3.58 16.12 -13.82
N GLU A 92 2.56 15.43 -13.32
CA GLU A 92 1.58 14.73 -14.13
C GLU A 92 0.21 15.38 -13.91
N SER A 93 -0.42 15.79 -15.01
CA SER A 93 -1.84 16.11 -15.02
C SER A 93 -2.59 14.87 -15.46
N ARG A 94 -3.12 14.11 -14.50
CA ARG A 94 -3.85 12.89 -14.83
C ARG A 94 -5.33 13.21 -15.05
N PRO A 95 -5.89 12.89 -16.23
CA PRO A 95 -7.33 12.91 -16.41
C PRO A 95 -7.93 11.81 -15.54
N GLN A 96 -8.67 12.22 -14.51
CA GLN A 96 -9.47 11.34 -13.70
C GLN A 96 -10.91 11.40 -14.20
N THR A 97 -11.36 10.26 -14.74
CA THR A 97 -12.77 10.10 -15.10
C THR A 97 -13.57 9.91 -13.81
N THR A 98 -14.18 10.98 -13.33
CA THR A 98 -15.19 10.89 -12.29
C THR A 98 -16.53 10.64 -12.97
N VAL A 99 -17.13 9.50 -12.67
CA VAL A 99 -18.48 9.22 -13.18
C VAL A 99 -19.46 10.04 -12.37
N VAL A 100 -20.20 10.94 -13.03
CA VAL A 100 -21.24 11.77 -12.43
C VAL A 100 -22.58 11.34 -13.01
N LEU A 101 -23.55 11.12 -12.13
CA LEU A 101 -24.90 10.70 -12.53
C LEU A 101 -25.76 11.93 -12.82
N MET A 102 -25.95 12.29 -14.09
CA MET A 102 -26.81 13.42 -14.46
C MET A 102 -28.24 13.00 -14.78
N ASN A 103 -29.21 13.83 -14.40
CA ASN A 103 -30.60 13.67 -14.81
C ASN A 103 -30.76 14.18 -16.25
N ARG A 104 -31.26 13.33 -17.14
CA ARG A 104 -31.58 13.67 -18.53
C ARG A 104 -33.05 13.41 -18.80
N GLN A 105 -33.71 14.30 -19.52
CA GLN A 105 -35.04 14.01 -20.04
C GLN A 105 -34.90 13.29 -21.37
N VAL A 106 -35.36 12.05 -21.44
CA VAL A 106 -35.38 11.25 -22.66
C VAL A 106 -36.83 11.07 -23.08
N ALA A 107 -37.14 11.45 -24.31
CA ALA A 107 -38.45 11.21 -24.91
C ALA A 107 -38.50 9.75 -25.37
N GLN A 108 -39.41 8.96 -24.80
CA GLN A 108 -39.59 7.56 -25.17
C GLN A 108 -40.96 7.41 -25.83
N ALA A 109 -40.96 6.94 -27.08
CA ALA A 109 -42.20 6.68 -27.82
C ALA A 109 -42.93 5.48 -27.21
N GLN A 110 -44.20 5.65 -26.87
CA GLN A 110 -45.05 4.53 -26.51
C GLN A 110 -45.56 3.80 -27.75
N SER A 111 -46.13 2.60 -27.55
CA SER A 111 -46.77 1.82 -28.61
C SER A 111 -47.94 2.53 -29.30
N SER A 112 -48.46 3.61 -28.70
CA SER A 112 -49.47 4.52 -29.25
C SER A 112 -48.92 5.65 -30.12
N GLY A 113 -47.60 5.81 -30.23
CA GLY A 113 -46.94 6.91 -30.96
C GLY A 113 -46.74 8.20 -30.15
N GLU A 114 -47.26 8.27 -28.93
CA GLU A 114 -47.11 9.44 -28.05
C GLU A 114 -45.73 9.46 -27.37
N LEU A 115 -45.04 10.61 -27.43
CA LEU A 115 -43.72 10.81 -26.83
C LEU A 115 -43.85 11.22 -25.36
N VAL A 116 -43.59 10.29 -24.44
CA VAL A 116 -43.58 10.60 -23.01
C VAL A 116 -42.16 10.98 -22.59
N LYS A 117 -42.00 12.16 -22.02
CA LYS A 117 -40.74 12.61 -21.41
C LYS A 117 -40.51 11.83 -20.12
N LYS A 118 -39.55 10.92 -20.11
CA LYS A 118 -39.09 10.24 -18.90
C LYS A 118 -37.77 10.83 -18.42
N GLN A 119 -37.65 10.99 -17.10
CA GLN A 119 -36.36 11.24 -16.45
C GLN A 119 -35.55 9.95 -16.52
N ALA A 120 -34.46 9.97 -17.29
CA ALA A 120 -33.44 8.93 -17.30
C ALA A 120 -32.22 9.44 -16.54
N VAL A 121 -31.52 8.52 -15.89
CA VAL A 121 -30.23 8.82 -15.26
C VAL A 121 -29.15 8.24 -16.15
N GLU A 122 -28.24 9.09 -16.60
CA GLU A 122 -27.11 8.68 -17.42
C GLU A 122 -25.83 8.83 -16.61
N PHE A 123 -24.95 7.84 -16.74
CA PHE A 123 -23.58 7.96 -16.25
C PHE A 123 -22.85 8.85 -17.24
N ILE A 124 -22.53 10.07 -16.83
CA ILE A 124 -21.70 10.97 -17.61
C ILE A 124 -20.31 10.92 -17.01
N GLU A 125 -19.36 10.53 -17.83
CA GLU A 125 -17.94 10.60 -17.50
C GLU A 125 -17.55 12.08 -17.50
N ASN A 126 -17.35 12.64 -16.31
CA ASN A 126 -16.78 13.97 -16.17
C ASN A 126 -15.26 13.82 -16.05
N GLN A 127 -14.54 14.48 -16.95
CA GLN A 127 -13.09 14.50 -16.88
C GLN A 127 -12.67 15.64 -15.97
N GLN A 128 -12.16 15.27 -14.79
CA GLN A 128 -11.44 16.19 -13.94
C GLN A 128 -9.94 15.95 -14.14
N THR A 129 -9.15 17.00 -13.99
CA THR A 129 -7.69 16.88 -14.01
C THR A 129 -7.22 16.94 -12.58
N GLU A 130 -6.69 15.82 -12.10
CA GLU A 130 -5.98 15.79 -10.83
C GLU A 130 -4.52 16.12 -11.12
N LYS A 131 -3.94 17.02 -10.30
CA LYS A 131 -2.51 17.30 -10.35
C LYS A 131 -1.79 16.29 -9.46
N LEU A 132 -0.76 15.66 -10.01
CA LEU A 132 0.14 14.79 -9.30
C LEU A 132 1.58 15.28 -9.51
N LEU A 133 2.41 15.07 -8.49
CA LEU A 133 3.84 15.21 -8.60
C LEU A 133 4.49 13.87 -8.28
N HIS A 134 5.33 13.41 -9.20
CA HIS A 134 6.15 12.22 -9.02
C HIS A 134 7.55 12.68 -8.65
N ARG A 135 7.99 12.37 -7.43
CA ARG A 135 9.39 12.54 -7.05
C ARG A 135 10.09 11.20 -7.11
N THR A 136 11.13 11.10 -7.93
CA THR A 136 12.04 9.97 -7.97
C THR A 136 13.40 10.37 -7.44
N ILE A 137 13.94 9.59 -6.52
CA ILE A 137 15.30 9.76 -5.98
C ILE A 137 16.09 8.51 -6.31
N ASP A 138 17.28 8.68 -6.88
CA ASP A 138 18.27 7.63 -7.13
C ASP A 138 19.59 7.99 -6.46
N LEU A 139 20.14 7.07 -5.65
CA LEU A 139 21.43 7.22 -4.98
C LEU A 139 22.21 5.90 -5.02
N GLU A 140 23.39 5.94 -5.64
CA GLU A 140 24.30 4.81 -5.74
C GLU A 140 25.69 5.19 -5.29
N ILE A 141 26.25 4.40 -4.37
CA ILE A 141 27.59 4.60 -3.83
C ILE A 141 28.32 3.26 -3.81
N GLU A 142 29.48 3.23 -4.47
CA GLU A 142 30.41 2.10 -4.42
C GLU A 142 31.50 2.37 -3.40
N PHE A 143 31.81 1.35 -2.60
CA PHE A 143 32.85 1.35 -1.58
C PHE A 143 33.82 0.21 -1.83
N GLU A 144 35.10 0.53 -1.74
CA GLU A 144 36.19 -0.42 -1.73
C GLU A 144 36.99 -0.25 -0.43
N PHE A 145 37.12 -1.36 0.29
CA PHE A 145 37.89 -1.44 1.52
C PHE A 145 39.19 -2.17 1.24
N THR A 146 40.33 -1.58 1.60
CA THR A 146 41.66 -2.17 1.38
C THR A 146 42.50 -2.11 2.65
N LYS A 147 43.54 -2.96 2.74
CA LYS A 147 44.63 -2.77 3.71
C LYS A 147 45.85 -2.27 2.97
N ARG A 148 46.69 -1.51 3.65
CA ARG A 148 47.96 -1.04 3.07
C ARG A 148 48.95 -2.18 2.78
N THR A 149 48.95 -3.21 3.61
CA THR A 149 49.81 -4.40 3.52
C THR A 149 49.37 -5.39 2.43
N ARG A 150 48.11 -5.31 1.97
CA ARG A 150 47.47 -6.31 1.12
C ARG A 150 47.13 -5.72 -0.25
N LYS A 151 47.56 -6.40 -1.32
CA LYS A 151 47.27 -5.97 -2.70
C LYS A 151 45.82 -6.17 -3.15
N GLN A 152 45.06 -7.03 -2.47
CA GLN A 152 43.65 -7.31 -2.79
C GLN A 152 42.72 -6.58 -1.81
N PRO A 153 41.56 -6.09 -2.28
CA PRO A 153 40.56 -5.46 -1.42
C PRO A 153 40.04 -6.44 -0.37
N LEU A 154 39.81 -5.94 0.85
CA LEU A 154 39.15 -6.64 1.93
C LEU A 154 37.70 -6.95 1.58
N ALA A 155 37.02 -5.96 1.01
CA ALA A 155 35.63 -6.04 0.58
C ALA A 155 35.35 -4.96 -0.46
N GLN A 156 34.40 -5.25 -1.34
CA GLN A 156 33.75 -4.26 -2.18
C GLN A 156 32.26 -4.30 -1.86
N LYS A 157 31.67 -3.13 -1.67
CA LYS A 157 30.26 -2.97 -1.31
C LYS A 157 29.65 -1.96 -2.25
N ARG A 158 28.45 -2.25 -2.73
CA ARG A 158 27.66 -1.35 -3.55
C ARG A 158 26.35 -1.11 -2.82
N LEU A 159 26.11 0.13 -2.44
CA LEU A 159 24.85 0.54 -1.84
C LEU A 159 24.06 1.32 -2.86
N LEU A 160 22.81 0.90 -3.04
CA LEU A 160 21.92 1.44 -4.05
C LEU A 160 20.54 1.62 -3.42
N VAL A 161 20.01 2.82 -3.56
CA VAL A 161 18.60 3.09 -3.30
C VAL A 161 18.04 3.86 -4.47
N SER A 162 16.81 3.53 -4.82
CA SER A 162 15.98 4.43 -5.60
C SER A 162 14.54 4.25 -5.16
N TYR A 163 13.73 5.28 -5.27
CA TYR A 163 12.30 5.17 -5.01
C TYR A 163 11.53 6.29 -5.68
N GLN A 164 10.23 6.05 -5.89
CA GLN A 164 9.30 7.06 -6.36
C GLN A 164 8.14 7.24 -5.37
N GLN A 165 7.94 8.48 -4.94
CA GLN A 165 6.79 8.93 -4.17
C GLN A 165 5.85 9.74 -5.07
N VAL A 166 4.55 9.51 -4.91
CA VAL A 166 3.50 10.29 -5.60
C VAL A 166 2.82 11.21 -4.59
N TYR A 167 2.77 12.49 -4.91
CA TYR A 167 2.05 13.52 -4.16
C TYR A 167 0.81 13.92 -4.94
N THR A 168 -0.34 13.79 -4.30
CA THR A 168 -1.64 14.02 -4.95
C THR A 168 -2.36 15.19 -4.29
N GLY A 169 -2.76 16.18 -5.09
CA GLY A 169 -3.45 17.38 -4.62
C GLY A 169 -2.52 18.48 -4.11
N GLU A 170 -2.98 19.73 -4.22
CA GLU A 170 -2.15 20.93 -3.98
C GLU A 170 -1.64 21.03 -2.54
N ASP A 171 -2.47 20.72 -1.53
CA ASP A 171 -2.07 20.77 -0.12
C ASP A 171 -0.89 19.85 0.22
N ARG A 172 -0.82 18.70 -0.45
CA ARG A 172 0.24 17.70 -0.22
C ARG A 172 1.51 18.03 -0.97
N MET A 173 1.40 18.68 -2.13
CA MET A 173 2.56 19.19 -2.86
C MET A 173 3.33 20.25 -2.04
N LEU A 174 2.64 20.97 -1.14
CA LEU A 174 3.31 21.90 -0.22
C LEU A 174 4.14 21.22 0.87
N LEU A 175 3.93 19.92 1.11
CA LEU A 175 4.60 19.14 2.16
C LEU A 175 5.76 18.29 1.63
N ILE A 176 6.13 18.49 0.37
CA ILE A 176 7.24 17.76 -0.22
C ILE A 176 8.54 18.16 0.49
N PRO A 177 9.33 17.21 1.01
CA PRO A 177 10.60 17.50 1.68
C PRO A 177 11.56 18.28 0.78
N ASP A 178 12.51 19.00 1.37
CA ASP A 178 13.58 19.59 0.57
C ASP A 178 14.46 18.47 -0.05
N PRO A 179 14.89 18.58 -1.32
CA PRO A 179 15.77 17.59 -1.93
C PRO A 179 17.06 17.34 -1.15
N GLU A 180 17.68 18.37 -0.56
CA GLU A 180 18.91 18.23 0.21
C GLU A 180 18.69 17.49 1.53
N ASP A 181 17.57 17.76 2.21
CA ASP A 181 17.17 17.05 3.42
C ASP A 181 16.97 15.54 3.15
N GLU A 182 16.39 15.19 1.99
CA GLU A 182 16.24 13.79 1.59
C GLU A 182 17.59 13.13 1.27
N VAL A 183 18.54 13.83 0.65
CA VAL A 183 19.91 13.31 0.46
C VAL A 183 20.61 13.08 1.79
N ILE A 184 20.47 14.00 2.75
CA ILE A 184 21.04 13.85 4.10
C ILE A 184 20.45 12.61 4.77
N ARG A 185 19.13 12.46 4.73
CA ARG A 185 18.40 11.34 5.34
C ARG A 185 18.81 10.01 4.73
N LEU A 186 18.72 9.87 3.40
CA LEU A 186 19.03 8.63 2.68
C LEU A 186 20.52 8.30 2.75
N GLY A 187 21.38 9.30 2.57
CA GLY A 187 22.83 9.16 2.71
C GLY A 187 23.19 8.63 4.09
N GLY A 188 22.65 9.23 5.16
CA GLY A 188 22.86 8.78 6.53
C GLY A 188 22.41 7.34 6.76
N LEU A 189 21.23 6.96 6.26
CA LEU A 189 20.74 5.57 6.34
C LEU A 189 21.63 4.58 5.59
N MET A 190 22.12 4.93 4.40
CA MET A 190 23.03 4.09 3.62
C MET A 190 24.39 3.94 4.33
N MET A 191 24.96 5.03 4.83
CA MET A 191 26.23 4.97 5.59
C MET A 191 26.06 4.13 6.85
N ARG A 192 24.94 4.29 7.56
CA ARG A 192 24.64 3.49 8.74
C ARG A 192 24.53 2.01 8.41
N ARG A 193 23.76 1.65 7.39
CA ARG A 193 23.66 0.27 6.92
C ARG A 193 25.04 -0.29 6.55
N LEU A 194 25.89 0.49 5.87
CA LEU A 194 27.26 0.08 5.56
C LEU A 194 28.02 -0.28 6.84
N VAL A 195 28.02 0.63 7.81
CA VAL A 195 28.73 0.47 9.09
C VAL A 195 28.19 -0.72 9.87
N ASP A 196 26.86 -0.91 9.94
CA ASP A 196 26.24 -2.05 10.62
C ASP A 196 26.54 -3.40 9.91
N GLU A 197 26.74 -3.38 8.59
CA GLU A 197 27.17 -4.57 7.82
C GLU A 197 28.64 -4.94 8.08
N ILE A 198 29.53 -3.97 8.27
CA ILE A 198 30.96 -4.21 8.54
C ILE A 198 31.29 -4.30 10.03
N ASN A 199 30.36 -3.84 10.89
CA ASN A 199 30.39 -3.95 12.33
C ASN A 199 28.97 -4.22 12.88
N PRO A 200 28.61 -5.49 13.10
CA PRO A 200 27.34 -5.88 13.68
C PRO A 200 27.27 -5.54 15.19
N VAL A 201 27.20 -4.25 15.55
CA VAL A 201 26.89 -3.82 16.93
C VAL A 201 25.41 -3.50 17.03
N ALA A 202 24.78 -4.04 18.08
CA ALA A 202 23.41 -3.71 18.43
C ALA A 202 23.33 -2.22 18.82
N ARG A 203 22.73 -1.39 17.96
CA ARG A 203 22.38 0.01 18.27
C ARG A 203 20.93 0.09 18.72
N GLU A 204 20.65 0.89 19.74
CA GLU A 204 19.29 1.10 20.21
C GLU A 204 18.57 2.13 19.34
N TYR A 205 17.34 1.82 18.95
CA TYR A 205 16.44 2.69 18.21
C TYR A 205 15.12 2.82 18.95
N VAL A 206 14.54 4.01 18.89
CA VAL A 206 13.22 4.29 19.45
C VAL A 206 12.27 4.52 18.29
N VAL A 207 11.24 3.68 18.19
CA VAL A 207 10.14 3.89 17.24
C VAL A 207 8.84 4.12 17.99
N ALA A 208 8.15 5.20 17.62
CA ALA A 208 6.84 5.53 18.15
C ALA A 208 5.75 4.83 17.34
N LEU A 209 4.87 4.12 18.03
CA LEU A 209 3.67 3.53 17.46
C LEU A 209 2.51 4.53 17.46
N ASP A 210 1.58 4.34 16.52
CA ASP A 210 0.39 5.16 16.39
C ASP A 210 -0.77 4.54 17.21
N PRO A 211 -1.30 5.22 18.24
CA PRO A 211 -2.39 4.69 19.06
C PRO A 211 -3.75 4.68 18.31
N GLY A 212 -3.82 5.25 17.11
CA GLY A 212 -5.06 5.48 16.40
C GLY A 212 -5.94 6.51 17.09
N THR A 213 -7.23 6.50 16.78
CA THR A 213 -8.19 7.48 17.27
C THR A 213 -9.56 6.87 17.55
N VAL A 214 -10.01 7.05 18.79
CA VAL A 214 -11.39 6.87 19.23
C VAL A 214 -11.65 7.95 20.29
N PRO A 215 -12.06 9.16 19.87
CA PRO A 215 -12.32 10.25 20.80
C PRO A 215 -13.48 9.91 21.74
N VAL A 216 -13.38 10.34 23.00
CA VAL A 216 -14.39 10.07 24.01
C VAL A 216 -15.66 10.87 23.67
N PRO A 217 -16.83 10.23 23.43
CA PRO A 217 -17.99 10.89 22.84
C PRO A 217 -18.49 12.13 23.60
N TRP A 218 -18.53 12.08 24.94
CA TRP A 218 -19.00 13.19 25.78
C TRP A 218 -17.99 14.33 25.93
N THR A 219 -16.80 14.19 25.35
CA THR A 219 -15.75 15.23 25.39
C THR A 219 -15.72 16.07 24.13
N MET A 220 -16.67 15.90 23.20
CA MET A 220 -16.68 16.64 21.91
C MET A 220 -15.36 16.55 21.14
N GLY A 221 -14.61 15.45 21.32
CA GLY A 221 -13.31 15.23 20.68
C GLY A 221 -12.10 15.79 21.42
N PHE A 222 -12.26 16.47 22.56
CA PHE A 222 -11.12 17.02 23.32
C PHE A 222 -10.22 15.95 23.95
N VAL A 223 -10.75 14.77 24.23
CA VAL A 223 -9.99 13.66 24.82
C VAL A 223 -10.00 12.47 23.85
N CYS A 224 -8.81 11.99 23.50
CA CYS A 224 -8.61 10.80 22.69
C CYS A 224 -7.50 9.94 23.30
N PHE A 225 -7.85 8.76 23.80
CA PHE A 225 -6.90 7.79 24.37
C PHE A 225 -6.36 6.80 23.33
N GLY A 226 -6.71 6.97 22.06
CA GLY A 226 -6.45 5.98 21.01
C GLY A 226 -7.51 4.88 20.93
N HIS A 227 -7.38 4.03 19.92
CA HIS A 227 -8.29 2.91 19.73
C HIS A 227 -7.94 1.77 20.70
N PRO A 228 -8.88 1.26 21.53
CA PRO A 228 -8.55 0.33 22.62
C PRO A 228 -7.72 -0.90 22.20
N ARG A 229 -8.10 -1.56 21.09
CA ARG A 229 -7.34 -2.71 20.56
C ARG A 229 -5.99 -2.34 19.95
N ILE A 230 -5.84 -1.11 19.45
CA ILE A 230 -4.55 -0.65 18.92
C ILE A 230 -3.61 -0.43 20.09
N VAL A 231 -4.08 0.26 21.14
CA VAL A 231 -3.34 0.51 22.39
C VAL A 231 -2.99 -0.80 23.11
N GLU A 232 -3.91 -1.76 23.16
CA GLU A 232 -3.62 -3.11 23.67
C GLU A 232 -2.47 -3.77 22.90
N GLY A 233 -2.51 -3.72 21.56
CA GLY A 233 -1.43 -4.22 20.72
C GLY A 233 -0.11 -3.47 20.92
N ILE A 234 -0.14 -2.16 21.18
CA ILE A 234 1.03 -1.37 21.56
C ILE A 234 1.66 -1.92 22.84
N GLY A 235 0.87 -2.15 23.88
CA GLY A 235 1.38 -2.71 25.13
C GLY A 235 2.02 -4.10 24.97
N HIS A 236 1.47 -4.94 24.09
CA HIS A 236 2.13 -6.21 23.72
C HIS A 236 3.45 -6.00 22.99
N ALA A 237 3.50 -5.07 22.04
CA ALA A 237 4.70 -4.80 21.25
C ALA A 237 5.82 -4.18 22.09
N GLU A 238 5.52 -3.28 23.03
CA GLU A 238 6.47 -2.74 24.00
C GLU A 238 7.04 -3.82 24.92
N GLY A 239 6.24 -4.83 25.26
CA GLY A 239 6.68 -6.02 26.00
C GLY A 239 7.47 -7.03 25.15
N GLY A 240 7.68 -6.78 23.86
CA GLY A 240 8.36 -7.69 22.93
C GLY A 240 7.49 -8.84 22.39
N ASP A 241 6.21 -8.92 22.77
CA ASP A 241 5.27 -9.92 22.25
C ASP A 241 4.64 -9.46 20.93
N TYR A 242 5.47 -9.50 19.89
CA TYR A 242 5.08 -9.11 18.54
C TYR A 242 3.95 -9.99 17.97
N ALA A 243 3.86 -11.26 18.37
CA ALA A 243 2.82 -12.15 17.89
C ALA A 243 1.43 -11.74 18.40
N LEU A 244 1.31 -11.40 19.68
CA LEU A 244 0.06 -10.87 20.24
C LEU A 244 -0.28 -9.48 19.69
N ALA A 245 0.72 -8.60 19.51
CA ALA A 245 0.51 -7.29 18.89
C ALA A 245 -0.08 -7.43 17.47
N ILE A 246 0.55 -8.25 16.62
CA ILE A 246 0.08 -8.55 15.26
C ILE A 246 -1.34 -9.11 15.28
N LYS A 247 -1.64 -10.03 16.22
CA LYS A 247 -2.99 -10.59 16.36
C LYS A 247 -4.01 -9.50 16.71
N ALA A 248 -3.73 -8.66 17.70
CA ALA A 248 -4.63 -7.59 18.13
C ALA A 248 -4.97 -6.65 16.97
N TRP A 249 -3.95 -6.22 16.24
CA TRP A 249 -4.07 -5.32 15.09
C TRP A 249 -4.75 -5.94 13.88
N ASN A 250 -4.50 -7.22 13.57
CA ASN A 250 -5.23 -7.93 12.53
C ASN A 250 -6.73 -8.02 12.81
N THR A 251 -7.14 -8.08 14.08
CA THR A 251 -8.57 -8.00 14.40
C THR A 251 -9.16 -6.62 14.09
N VAL A 252 -8.37 -5.55 14.14
CA VAL A 252 -8.85 -4.21 13.76
C VAL A 252 -9.05 -4.11 12.25
N LEU A 253 -8.13 -4.68 11.46
CA LEU A 253 -8.21 -4.65 9.99
C LEU A 253 -9.24 -5.61 9.41
N TYR A 254 -9.31 -6.83 9.95
CA TYR A 254 -9.95 -7.95 9.25
C TYR A 254 -11.10 -8.61 10.04
N ALA A 255 -11.32 -8.27 11.31
CA ALA A 255 -12.49 -8.81 11.98
C ALA A 255 -13.75 -8.32 11.26
N PRO A 256 -14.70 -9.21 10.95
CA PRO A 256 -15.97 -8.81 10.38
C PRO A 256 -16.68 -7.93 11.40
N GLN A 257 -16.63 -6.63 11.18
CA GLN A 257 -17.39 -5.71 12.00
C GLN A 257 -18.85 -5.79 11.55
N PRO A 258 -19.82 -6.07 12.45
CA PRO A 258 -21.20 -5.70 12.16
C PRO A 258 -21.18 -4.21 11.85
N PHE A 259 -22.00 -3.75 10.91
CA PHE A 259 -22.06 -2.32 10.60
C PHE A 259 -22.42 -1.59 11.91
N PRO A 260 -21.50 -0.86 12.56
CA PRO A 260 -21.79 -0.13 13.79
C PRO A 260 -22.87 0.90 13.47
N GLU A 261 -23.69 1.24 14.46
CA GLU A 261 -24.83 2.16 14.32
C GLU A 261 -24.45 3.54 13.73
N GLN A 262 -23.17 3.90 13.82
CA GLN A 262 -22.60 5.16 13.36
C GLN A 262 -22.24 5.16 11.86
N HIS A 263 -22.23 3.99 11.20
CA HIS A 263 -21.94 3.92 9.77
C HIS A 263 -23.03 4.56 8.94
N ARG A 264 -22.58 5.27 7.92
CA ARG A 264 -23.43 5.89 6.93
C ARG A 264 -23.29 5.14 5.62
N PHE A 265 -24.41 4.92 4.96
CA PHE A 265 -24.49 4.25 3.68
C PHE A 265 -24.90 5.28 2.64
N ALA A 266 -23.94 5.73 1.84
CA ALA A 266 -24.16 6.73 0.81
C ALA A 266 -24.20 6.06 -0.56
N PHE A 267 -25.28 6.30 -1.29
CA PHE A 267 -25.42 5.86 -2.67
C PHE A 267 -24.75 6.85 -3.62
N THR A 268 -23.43 6.93 -3.51
CA THR A 268 -22.54 7.73 -4.36
C THR A 268 -22.29 7.03 -5.69
N THR A 269 -21.75 7.74 -6.68
CA THR A 269 -21.43 7.12 -7.97
C THR A 269 -20.40 5.98 -7.86
N PRO A 270 -19.30 6.09 -7.09
CA PRO A 270 -18.37 4.98 -6.88
C PRO A 270 -19.04 3.72 -6.36
N ALA A 271 -19.98 3.83 -5.41
CA ALA A 271 -20.72 2.71 -4.88
C ALA A 271 -21.49 1.93 -5.97
N TYR A 272 -22.08 2.62 -6.95
CA TYR A 272 -22.79 1.99 -8.06
C TYR A 272 -21.86 1.30 -9.06
N VAL A 273 -20.66 1.84 -9.29
CA VAL A 273 -19.64 1.23 -10.15
C VAL A 273 -19.19 -0.11 -9.55
N GLU A 274 -18.86 -0.11 -8.26
CA GLU A 274 -18.46 -1.32 -7.53
C GLU A 274 -19.58 -2.38 -7.50
N LEU A 275 -20.82 -1.97 -7.19
CA LEU A 275 -21.95 -2.89 -7.21
C LEU A 275 -22.16 -3.54 -8.59
N ARG A 276 -21.92 -2.78 -9.67
CA ARG A 276 -22.00 -3.32 -11.04
C ARG A 276 -20.87 -4.31 -11.31
N ALA A 277 -19.66 -4.05 -10.81
CA ALA A 277 -18.51 -4.95 -10.94
C ALA A 277 -18.73 -6.27 -10.18
N THR A 278 -19.50 -6.26 -9.09
CA THR A 278 -19.91 -7.47 -8.35
C THR A 278 -21.09 -8.25 -8.94
N GLU A 279 -21.38 -8.06 -10.24
CA GLU A 279 -22.43 -8.77 -10.98
C GLU A 279 -23.86 -8.63 -10.41
N VAL A 280 -24.14 -7.55 -9.66
CA VAL A 280 -25.51 -7.26 -9.21
C VAL A 280 -26.42 -7.10 -10.44
N PRO A 281 -27.54 -7.84 -10.55
CA PRO A 281 -28.37 -7.83 -11.75
C PRO A 281 -28.89 -6.45 -12.11
N LYS A 282 -28.98 -6.15 -13.41
CA LYS A 282 -29.47 -4.85 -13.93
C LYS A 282 -30.85 -4.46 -13.37
N ALA A 283 -31.72 -5.44 -13.09
CA ALA A 283 -33.03 -5.22 -12.49
C ALA A 283 -32.98 -4.79 -11.01
N VAL A 284 -31.98 -5.25 -10.25
CA VAL A 284 -31.73 -4.81 -8.87
C VAL A 284 -31.07 -3.42 -8.89
N MET A 285 -30.08 -3.24 -9.77
CA MET A 285 -29.37 -1.98 -9.95
C MET A 285 -30.33 -0.82 -10.30
N SER A 286 -31.27 -1.04 -11.22
CA SER A 286 -32.24 -0.01 -11.62
C SER A 286 -33.16 0.45 -10.49
N LYS A 287 -33.46 -0.44 -9.54
CA LYS A 287 -34.24 -0.13 -8.34
C LYS A 287 -33.41 0.63 -7.30
N LEU A 288 -32.14 0.28 -7.15
CA LEU A 288 -31.20 0.96 -6.25
C LEU A 288 -30.89 2.38 -6.71
N LEU A 289 -30.81 2.66 -8.01
CA LEU A 289 -30.56 4.01 -8.56
C LEU A 289 -31.50 5.10 -8.00
N ARG A 290 -32.69 4.72 -7.52
CA ARG A 290 -33.63 5.65 -6.86
C ARG A 290 -33.15 6.18 -5.50
N LEU A 291 -32.12 5.56 -4.92
CA LEU A 291 -31.48 5.95 -3.66
C LEU A 291 -30.28 6.88 -3.89
N ARG A 292 -29.93 7.19 -5.14
CA ARG A 292 -28.76 8.01 -5.49
C ARG A 292 -28.71 9.33 -4.71
N GLY A 293 -27.51 9.63 -4.20
CA GLY A 293 -27.23 10.86 -3.44
C GLY A 293 -27.86 10.89 -2.05
N GLN A 294 -28.59 9.84 -1.66
CA GLN A 294 -29.12 9.70 -0.31
C GLN A 294 -28.11 8.96 0.55
N THR A 295 -28.12 9.33 1.82
CA THR A 295 -27.29 8.74 2.86
C THR A 295 -28.20 8.20 3.94
N PHE A 296 -27.94 6.97 4.37
CA PHE A 296 -28.75 6.27 5.38
C PHE A 296 -27.89 5.87 6.58
N ASP A 297 -28.49 5.76 7.75
CA ASP A 297 -28.01 4.85 8.79
C ASP A 297 -28.39 3.40 8.45
N GLU A 298 -27.95 2.43 9.25
CA GLU A 298 -28.26 1.01 8.96
C GLU A 298 -29.77 0.70 8.97
N PRO A 299 -30.55 1.12 9.99
CA PRO A 299 -31.99 0.84 10.01
C PRO A 299 -32.74 1.50 8.85
N GLY A 300 -32.39 2.74 8.50
CA GLY A 300 -32.95 3.46 7.38
C GLY A 300 -32.62 2.79 6.04
N LEU A 301 -31.39 2.28 5.88
CA LEU A 301 -31.00 1.52 4.70
C LEU A 301 -31.82 0.23 4.58
N ASP A 302 -31.92 -0.57 5.65
CA ASP A 302 -32.64 -1.83 5.61
C ASP A 302 -34.12 -1.62 5.25
N MET A 303 -34.74 -0.58 5.79
CA MET A 303 -36.10 -0.20 5.40
C MET A 303 -36.17 0.19 3.91
N ALA A 304 -35.25 1.03 3.43
CA ALA A 304 -35.21 1.47 2.04
C ALA A 304 -35.00 0.30 1.06
N LEU A 305 -34.19 -0.70 1.43
CA LEU A 305 -33.97 -1.90 0.63
C LEU A 305 -35.23 -2.76 0.57
N HIS A 306 -35.89 -3.02 1.68
CA HIS A 306 -37.13 -3.83 1.72
C HIS A 306 -38.31 -3.17 1.02
N GLN A 307 -38.37 -1.84 0.97
CA GLN A 307 -39.40 -1.11 0.22
C GLN A 307 -39.21 -1.19 -1.30
N ARG A 308 -37.98 -1.42 -1.78
CA ARG A 308 -37.64 -1.32 -3.20
C ARG A 308 -37.34 -2.67 -3.85
N LEU A 309 -36.78 -3.60 -3.09
CA LEU A 309 -36.33 -4.90 -3.56
C LEU A 309 -37.23 -6.02 -3.01
N SER A 310 -37.25 -7.17 -3.70
CA SER A 310 -37.90 -8.36 -3.12
C SER A 310 -37.11 -8.84 -1.91
N ARG A 311 -37.78 -9.52 -0.95
CA ARG A 311 -37.10 -10.17 0.18
C ARG A 311 -35.93 -11.05 -0.28
N GLU A 312 -36.12 -11.76 -1.39
CA GLU A 312 -35.06 -12.55 -2.01
C GLU A 312 -33.86 -11.70 -2.43
N SER A 313 -34.10 -10.58 -3.12
CA SER A 313 -33.03 -9.69 -3.56
C SER A 313 -32.30 -9.04 -2.39
N VAL A 314 -33.02 -8.68 -1.32
CA VAL A 314 -32.40 -8.15 -0.10
C VAL A 314 -31.54 -9.21 0.58
N TYR A 315 -32.02 -10.45 0.67
CA TYR A 315 -31.25 -11.57 1.22
C TYR A 315 -29.97 -11.84 0.40
N ARG A 316 -30.09 -11.84 -0.94
CA ARG A 316 -28.97 -12.15 -1.84
C ARG A 316 -27.91 -11.04 -1.91
N TYR A 317 -28.36 -9.78 -2.03
CA TYR A 317 -27.50 -8.65 -2.37
C TYR A 317 -27.35 -7.61 -1.25
N GLY A 318 -28.11 -7.70 -0.16
CA GLY A 318 -28.12 -6.69 0.90
C GLY A 318 -26.75 -6.43 1.52
N ILE A 319 -25.94 -7.48 1.73
CA ILE A 319 -24.56 -7.33 2.22
C ILE A 319 -23.67 -6.63 1.19
N LEU A 320 -23.77 -6.98 -0.09
CA LEU A 320 -23.00 -6.31 -1.14
C LEU A 320 -23.38 -4.82 -1.20
N VAL A 321 -24.67 -4.50 -1.16
CA VAL A 321 -25.15 -3.11 -1.10
C VAL A 321 -24.58 -2.40 0.11
N LYS A 322 -24.72 -2.96 1.32
CA LYS A 322 -24.15 -2.37 2.53
C LYS A 322 -22.63 -2.19 2.43
N ALA A 323 -21.89 -3.18 1.92
CA ALA A 323 -20.44 -3.13 1.80
C ALA A 323 -19.95 -2.05 0.84
N HIS A 324 -20.57 -1.91 -0.34
CA HIS A 324 -20.14 -0.97 -1.37
C HIS A 324 -20.72 0.44 -1.22
N THR A 325 -21.78 0.61 -0.42
CA THR A 325 -22.34 1.94 -0.08
C THR A 325 -21.84 2.47 1.26
N ARG A 326 -21.16 1.63 2.07
CA ARG A 326 -20.59 2.04 3.35
C ARG A 326 -19.58 3.15 3.12
N VAL A 327 -19.79 4.26 3.80
CA VAL A 327 -18.80 5.32 3.97
C VAL A 327 -18.09 5.02 5.28
N PRO A 328 -16.83 4.55 5.24
CA PRO A 328 -16.04 4.40 6.47
C PRO A 328 -15.93 5.76 7.14
N GLY A 329 -16.10 5.79 8.46
CA GLY A 329 -15.90 7.02 9.22
C GLY A 329 -14.43 7.46 9.14
N GLU A 330 -14.17 8.76 9.25
CA GLU A 330 -12.81 9.31 9.26
C GLU A 330 -11.92 8.63 10.33
N GLN A 331 -12.52 8.30 11.48
CA GLN A 331 -11.87 7.55 12.55
C GLN A 331 -11.47 6.13 12.12
N GLU A 332 -12.32 5.42 11.38
CA GLU A 332 -12.00 4.09 10.87
C GLU A 332 -10.83 4.14 9.89
N ALA A 333 -10.83 5.11 8.98
CA ALA A 333 -9.73 5.30 8.04
C ALA A 333 -8.41 5.58 8.76
N ARG A 334 -8.42 6.49 9.75
CA ARG A 334 -7.25 6.78 10.61
C ARG A 334 -6.80 5.55 11.38
N ASN A 335 -7.72 4.75 11.92
CA ASN A 335 -7.38 3.53 12.65
C ASN A 335 -6.77 2.45 11.76
N ARG A 336 -7.29 2.25 10.54
CA ARG A 336 -6.68 1.31 9.57
C ARG A 336 -5.27 1.72 9.21
N LEU A 337 -5.04 3.01 9.02
CA LEU A 337 -3.72 3.57 8.73
C LEU A 337 -2.75 3.39 9.91
N ALA A 338 -3.19 3.70 11.14
CA ALA A 338 -2.40 3.46 12.35
C ALA A 338 -2.01 1.98 12.49
N VAL A 339 -2.95 1.08 12.20
CA VAL A 339 -2.67 -0.36 12.25
C VAL A 339 -1.67 -0.79 11.18
N HIS A 340 -1.83 -0.37 9.92
CA HIS A 340 -0.86 -0.71 8.88
C HIS A 340 0.55 -0.18 9.24
N TYR A 341 0.65 1.05 9.73
CA TYR A 341 1.93 1.58 10.19
C TYR A 341 2.54 0.73 11.33
N ASN A 342 1.76 0.41 12.36
CA ASN A 342 2.23 -0.36 13.51
C ASN A 342 2.63 -1.80 13.14
N LEU A 343 1.85 -2.46 12.27
CA LEU A 343 2.21 -3.77 11.70
C LEU A 343 3.52 -3.68 10.92
N GLY A 344 3.70 -2.62 10.12
CA GLY A 344 4.94 -2.34 9.41
C GLY A 344 6.14 -2.30 10.36
N VAL A 345 6.03 -1.51 11.43
CA VAL A 345 7.05 -1.41 12.48
C VAL A 345 7.34 -2.78 13.07
N VAL A 346 6.36 -3.48 13.62
CA VAL A 346 6.59 -4.75 14.32
C VAL A 346 7.15 -5.83 13.39
N HIS A 347 6.74 -5.87 12.12
CA HIS A 347 7.34 -6.79 11.16
C HIS A 347 8.80 -6.44 10.85
N GLN A 348 9.14 -5.14 10.78
CA GLN A 348 10.53 -4.71 10.64
C GLN A 348 11.36 -5.12 11.86
N LEU A 349 10.81 -4.95 13.07
CA LEU A 349 11.45 -5.37 14.33
C LEU A 349 11.66 -6.89 14.41
N ALA A 350 10.71 -7.67 13.88
CA ALA A 350 10.81 -9.12 13.77
C ALA A 350 11.74 -9.59 12.63
N GLY A 351 12.36 -8.68 11.87
CA GLY A 351 13.20 -8.98 10.71
C GLY A 351 12.43 -9.42 9.46
N ASN A 352 11.11 -9.34 9.46
CA ASN A 352 10.26 -9.63 8.30
C ASN A 352 10.06 -8.37 7.44
N LEU A 353 11.17 -7.92 6.84
CA LEU A 353 11.23 -6.71 6.03
C LEU A 353 10.25 -6.71 4.82
N PRO A 354 10.01 -7.83 4.11
CA PRO A 354 9.02 -7.84 3.01
C PRO A 354 7.60 -7.50 3.47
N LEU A 355 7.18 -8.02 4.63
CA LEU A 355 5.85 -7.76 5.17
C LEU A 355 5.76 -6.36 5.80
N ALA A 356 6.87 -5.87 6.37
CA ALA A 356 6.97 -4.48 6.80
C ALA A 356 6.76 -3.50 5.64
N ALA A 357 7.47 -3.72 4.53
CA ALA A 357 7.33 -2.94 3.31
C ALA A 357 5.90 -2.99 2.77
N HIS A 358 5.25 -4.16 2.75
CA HIS A 358 3.85 -4.25 2.33
C HIS A 358 2.95 -3.35 3.17
N HIS A 359 3.08 -3.38 4.50
CA HIS A 359 2.21 -2.60 5.38
C HIS A 359 2.48 -1.09 5.35
N PHE A 360 3.74 -0.65 5.24
CA PHE A 360 4.04 0.77 5.03
C PHE A 360 3.47 1.27 3.69
N ALA A 361 3.54 0.45 2.63
CA ALA A 361 2.93 0.77 1.35
C ALA A 361 1.39 0.83 1.43
N GLN A 362 0.73 -0.06 2.19
CA GLN A 362 -0.70 0.03 2.46
C GLN A 362 -1.08 1.31 3.22
N ALA A 363 -0.30 1.70 4.23
CA ALA A 363 -0.52 2.95 4.96
C ALA A 363 -0.41 4.16 4.04
N ASN A 364 0.62 4.22 3.18
CA ASN A 364 0.79 5.28 2.20
C ASN A 364 -0.33 5.28 1.15
N LEU A 365 -0.81 4.12 0.70
CA LEU A 365 -1.94 4.03 -0.23
C LEU A 365 -3.24 4.57 0.38
N LEU A 366 -3.49 4.31 1.67
CA LEU A 366 -4.64 4.84 2.40
C LEU A 366 -4.56 6.35 2.59
N HIS A 367 -3.36 6.85 2.92
CA HIS A 367 -3.10 8.28 3.06
C HIS A 367 -1.63 8.58 2.78
N PRO A 368 -1.30 9.10 1.57
CA PRO A 368 0.06 9.50 1.24
C PRO A 368 0.58 10.53 2.23
N ASP A 369 1.67 10.21 2.91
CA ASP A 369 2.31 11.04 3.93
C ASP A 369 3.82 10.71 3.98
N PRO A 370 4.70 11.72 4.15
CA PRO A 370 6.14 11.49 4.26
C PRO A 370 6.52 10.44 5.31
N LYS A 371 5.80 10.34 6.42
CA LYS A 371 6.03 9.33 7.47
C LYS A 371 6.01 7.90 6.91
N TYR A 372 5.01 7.56 6.09
CA TYR A 372 4.85 6.20 5.55
C TYR A 372 5.79 5.94 4.38
N ALA A 373 5.99 6.96 3.54
CA ALA A 373 6.94 6.92 2.44
C ALA A 373 8.35 6.65 2.93
N GLN A 374 8.81 7.41 3.94
CA GLN A 374 10.12 7.25 4.53
C GLN A 374 10.27 5.88 5.21
N ALA A 375 9.29 5.43 6.01
CA ALA A 375 9.35 4.10 6.64
C ALA A 375 9.44 2.95 5.61
N TRP A 376 8.71 3.07 4.49
CA TRP A 376 8.80 2.13 3.39
C TRP A 376 10.18 2.14 2.74
N THR A 377 10.68 3.33 2.39
CA THR A 377 12.01 3.51 1.76
C THR A 377 13.13 3.00 2.67
N ASP A 378 13.06 3.28 3.96
CA ASP A 378 14.04 2.81 4.94
C ASP A 378 14.05 1.28 4.98
N THR A 379 12.88 0.65 4.92
CA THR A 379 12.76 -0.81 4.81
C THR A 379 13.40 -1.34 3.52
N GLN A 380 13.25 -0.64 2.39
CA GLN A 380 13.93 -1.00 1.13
C GLN A 380 15.46 -0.88 1.24
N VAL A 381 15.95 0.19 1.89
CA VAL A 381 17.38 0.33 2.18
C VAL A 381 17.88 -0.88 2.96
N TRP A 382 17.13 -1.35 3.96
CA TRP A 382 17.52 -2.52 4.75
C TRP A 382 17.44 -3.85 3.98
N LEU A 383 16.48 -4.01 3.07
CA LEU A 383 16.38 -5.20 2.21
C LEU A 383 17.57 -5.32 1.26
N GLY A 384 18.12 -4.19 0.80
CA GLY A 384 19.22 -4.19 -0.17
C GLY A 384 18.85 -4.63 -1.59
N ASP A 385 17.58 -4.93 -1.82
CA ASP A 385 17.01 -5.33 -3.09
C ASP A 385 16.41 -4.14 -3.84
N TYR A 386 17.22 -3.12 -4.16
CA TYR A 386 16.75 -2.06 -5.06
C TYR A 386 17.59 -1.96 -6.33
N ASN A 387 16.99 -2.35 -7.46
CA ASN A 387 17.59 -2.27 -8.79
C ASN A 387 16.85 -1.22 -9.64
N PRO A 388 17.46 -0.06 -9.94
CA PRO A 388 16.85 1.04 -10.70
C PRO A 388 16.71 0.78 -12.21
N LEU A 389 17.16 -0.38 -12.71
CA LEU A 389 17.06 -0.74 -14.12
C LEU A 389 15.80 -1.56 -14.47
N ASP A 390 14.93 -1.82 -13.50
CA ASP A 390 13.60 -2.37 -13.80
C ASP A 390 12.71 -1.22 -14.28
N PRO A 391 12.28 -1.22 -15.56
CA PRO A 391 11.76 -0.01 -16.21
C PRO A 391 10.46 0.47 -15.56
N ILE A 392 10.54 1.55 -14.78
CA ILE A 392 9.64 2.72 -14.64
C ILE A 392 8.11 2.45 -14.42
N ALA A 393 7.61 1.23 -14.24
CA ALA A 393 6.15 1.00 -14.10
C ALA A 393 5.68 0.25 -12.85
N GLU A 394 6.52 -0.51 -12.16
CA GLU A 394 5.99 -1.45 -11.13
C GLU A 394 6.59 -1.33 -9.72
N GLN A 395 7.62 -0.51 -9.50
CA GLN A 395 8.29 -0.40 -8.19
C GLN A 395 8.08 0.96 -7.51
N THR A 396 6.87 1.51 -7.60
CA THR A 396 6.44 2.67 -6.79
C THR A 396 5.84 2.20 -5.47
N ILE A 397 5.87 3.02 -4.42
CA ILE A 397 5.18 2.70 -3.16
C ILE A 397 3.68 2.44 -3.39
N ASP A 398 3.07 3.14 -4.36
CA ASP A 398 1.67 2.95 -4.74
C ASP A 398 1.44 1.59 -5.39
N ALA A 399 2.34 1.16 -6.29
CA ALA A 399 2.29 -0.16 -6.89
C ALA A 399 2.48 -1.25 -5.81
N ALA A 400 3.43 -1.05 -4.89
CA ALA A 400 3.66 -1.94 -3.76
C ALA A 400 2.41 -2.05 -2.84
N GLY A 401 1.71 -0.94 -2.61
CA GLY A 401 0.45 -0.92 -1.85
C GLY A 401 -0.70 -1.60 -2.57
N ARG A 402 -0.65 -1.74 -3.90
CA ARG A 402 -1.69 -2.44 -4.69
C ARG A 402 -1.40 -3.93 -4.87
N ARG A 403 -0.17 -4.38 -4.58
CA ARG A 403 0.19 -5.79 -4.64
C ARG A 403 -0.48 -6.58 -3.51
N PRO A 404 -0.85 -7.84 -3.74
CA PRO A 404 -1.31 -8.71 -2.67
C PRO A 404 -0.21 -8.85 -1.60
N PRO A 405 -0.58 -9.17 -0.35
CA PRO A 405 0.42 -9.43 0.69
C PRO A 405 1.34 -10.60 0.27
N PRO A 406 2.61 -10.64 0.73
CA PRO A 406 3.54 -11.73 0.45
C PRO A 406 2.93 -13.11 0.74
N GLU A 407 3.29 -14.14 -0.04
CA GLU A 407 2.69 -15.49 0.06
C GLU A 407 2.77 -16.14 1.45
N THR A 408 3.72 -15.70 2.28
CA THR A 408 3.90 -16.12 3.68
C THR A 408 2.83 -15.56 4.64
N THR A 409 1.94 -14.68 4.15
CA THR A 409 0.93 -14.02 4.98
C THR A 409 -0.33 -14.88 5.10
N MET A 410 -0.72 -15.25 6.31
CA MET A 410 -1.95 -16.02 6.60
C MET A 410 -3.25 -15.23 6.37
N ILE A 411 -3.20 -14.02 5.81
CA ILE A 411 -4.35 -13.11 5.72
C ILE A 411 -4.72 -12.88 4.27
N ARG A 412 -5.81 -13.51 3.83
CA ARG A 412 -6.44 -13.21 2.54
C ARG A 412 -7.67 -12.33 2.80
N PRO A 413 -7.80 -11.17 2.13
CA PRO A 413 -9.05 -10.42 2.19
C PRO A 413 -10.19 -11.32 1.72
N VAL A 414 -11.23 -11.46 2.54
CA VAL A 414 -12.40 -12.26 2.17
C VAL A 414 -13.10 -11.54 1.03
N ARG A 415 -13.16 -12.18 -0.15
CA ARG A 415 -13.98 -11.68 -1.26
C ARG A 415 -15.44 -11.79 -0.84
N LEU A 416 -16.14 -10.67 -0.76
CA LEU A 416 -17.58 -10.67 -0.50
C LEU A 416 -18.30 -11.17 -1.75
N GLU A 417 -19.01 -12.28 -1.63
CA GLU A 417 -19.83 -12.85 -2.70
C GLU A 417 -21.33 -12.73 -2.36
N ALA A 418 -22.17 -12.73 -3.40
CA ALA A 418 -23.62 -12.75 -3.21
C ALA A 418 -24.03 -14.01 -2.44
N ARG A 419 -24.95 -13.86 -1.48
CA ARG A 419 -25.43 -15.00 -0.70
C ARG A 419 -26.14 -16.00 -1.60
N GLN A 420 -25.72 -17.26 -1.55
CA GLN A 420 -26.47 -18.33 -2.19
C GLN A 420 -27.73 -18.64 -1.37
N PHE A 421 -28.84 -18.93 -2.06
CA PHE A 421 -30.05 -19.38 -1.38
C PHE A 421 -29.79 -20.73 -0.73
N PRO A 422 -30.14 -20.94 0.55
CA PRO A 422 -30.29 -22.29 1.04
C PRO A 422 -31.41 -22.94 0.23
N VAL A 423 -31.14 -24.12 -0.33
CA VAL A 423 -32.04 -24.89 -1.21
C VAL A 423 -33.40 -25.21 -0.53
N SER A 424 -33.52 -24.99 0.78
CA SER A 424 -34.63 -25.45 1.63
C SER A 424 -35.81 -24.48 1.81
N LEU A 425 -35.85 -23.31 1.16
CA LEU A 425 -37.00 -22.38 1.28
C LEU A 425 -38.00 -22.42 0.10
N ALA A 426 -37.82 -23.36 -0.83
CA ALA A 426 -38.80 -23.63 -1.87
C ALA A 426 -39.66 -24.85 -1.49
N SER A 427 -40.80 -24.63 -0.83
CA SER A 427 -42.08 -25.29 -1.14
C SER A 427 -43.10 -25.04 -0.03
N GLY A 428 -44.24 -24.45 -0.40
CA GLY A 428 -45.34 -24.23 0.52
C GLY A 428 -46.51 -23.46 -0.04
N ALA A 429 -46.97 -23.78 -1.26
CA ALA A 429 -48.39 -23.67 -1.64
C ALA A 429 -48.61 -24.24 -3.04
N GLN A 430 -49.69 -25.00 -3.18
CA GLN A 430 -50.00 -25.93 -4.23
C GLN A 430 -50.45 -25.28 -5.54
N THR A 431 -50.23 -26.05 -6.60
CA THR A 431 -50.80 -26.02 -7.94
C THR A 431 -52.33 -25.95 -7.96
N THR A 432 -52.89 -25.10 -8.83
CA THR A 432 -54.01 -25.46 -9.73
C THR A 432 -54.04 -24.55 -10.97
N GLY A 433 -53.89 -25.14 -12.17
CA GLY A 433 -54.78 -24.88 -13.30
C GLY A 433 -54.47 -23.78 -14.32
N SER A 434 -53.92 -24.22 -15.46
CA SER A 434 -54.26 -23.81 -16.85
C SER A 434 -53.66 -22.54 -17.48
N GLY A 435 -52.77 -22.78 -18.46
CA GLY A 435 -52.85 -22.17 -19.80
C GLY A 435 -51.94 -20.97 -20.10
N ALA A 436 -50.78 -21.22 -20.75
CA ALA A 436 -50.37 -20.59 -22.03
C ALA A 436 -48.83 -20.55 -22.22
N ALA A 437 -48.40 -21.20 -23.30
CA ALA A 437 -47.22 -20.98 -24.14
C ALA A 437 -45.89 -20.50 -23.51
N THR A 438 -44.93 -21.43 -23.45
CA THR A 438 -43.51 -21.20 -23.24
C THR A 438 -42.90 -20.38 -24.39
N LEU A 439 -42.63 -19.09 -24.17
CA LEU A 439 -41.77 -18.29 -25.05
C LEU A 439 -40.35 -18.29 -24.50
N LYS A 440 -39.42 -18.96 -25.19
CA LYS A 440 -37.98 -18.85 -24.95
C LYS A 440 -37.51 -17.43 -25.33
N PRO A 441 -36.77 -16.71 -24.48
CA PRO A 441 -36.17 -15.44 -24.87
C PRO A 441 -35.16 -15.65 -26.01
N VAL A 442 -35.35 -14.91 -27.10
CA VAL A 442 -34.42 -14.79 -28.22
C VAL A 442 -33.20 -14.01 -27.74
N GLU A 443 -32.00 -14.58 -27.88
CA GLU A 443 -30.74 -13.86 -27.69
C GLU A 443 -30.55 -12.86 -28.84
N LEU A 444 -30.35 -11.59 -28.51
CA LEU A 444 -29.93 -10.56 -29.47
C LEU A 444 -28.39 -10.47 -29.48
N PRO A 445 -27.78 -10.25 -30.66
CA PRO A 445 -26.35 -10.39 -30.88
C PRO A 445 -25.51 -9.39 -30.08
N ARG A 446 -24.34 -9.85 -29.63
CA ARG A 446 -23.30 -9.02 -29.01
C ARG A 446 -22.77 -8.01 -30.03
N LEU A 447 -22.80 -6.72 -29.69
CA LEU A 447 -22.04 -5.70 -30.42
C LEU A 447 -20.56 -5.84 -30.08
N SER A 448 -19.81 -6.38 -31.03
CA SER A 448 -18.35 -6.40 -31.07
C SER A 448 -17.79 -4.98 -31.25
N LYS A 449 -16.76 -4.66 -30.47
CA LYS A 449 -15.60 -3.93 -30.99
C LYS A 449 -14.44 -4.91 -30.99
N GLN A 450 -14.07 -5.36 -32.18
CA GLN A 450 -12.81 -6.01 -32.44
C GLN A 450 -11.69 -5.00 -32.24
N THR A 451 -10.75 -5.32 -31.37
CA THR A 451 -9.34 -5.11 -31.68
C THR A 451 -8.78 -6.51 -31.91
N GLN A 452 -8.52 -6.86 -33.16
CA GLN A 452 -7.79 -8.07 -33.51
C GLN A 452 -6.34 -7.88 -33.07
N SER A 453 -5.88 -8.68 -32.11
CA SER A 453 -4.49 -9.07 -32.03
C SER A 453 -4.22 -10.03 -33.19
N GLN A 454 -3.27 -9.70 -34.06
CA GLN A 454 -2.69 -10.64 -35.01
C GLN A 454 -2.01 -11.76 -34.21
N ALA A 455 -2.55 -12.98 -34.31
CA ALA A 455 -1.82 -14.20 -34.00
C ALA A 455 -1.09 -14.64 -35.27
N VAL A 456 0.24 -14.59 -35.24
CA VAL A 456 1.08 -15.32 -36.19
C VAL A 456 0.95 -16.79 -35.84
N THR A 457 0.40 -17.59 -36.76
CA THR A 457 0.41 -19.06 -36.68
C THR A 457 1.29 -19.56 -37.83
N PRO A 458 2.16 -20.56 -37.60
CA PRO A 458 3.18 -20.96 -38.56
C PRO A 458 2.57 -21.63 -39.79
N MET A 459 3.29 -21.46 -40.89
CA MET A 459 2.98 -21.91 -42.24
C MET A 459 3.00 -23.45 -42.32
N GLN A 460 1.87 -24.06 -42.69
CA GLN A 460 1.83 -25.39 -43.31
C GLN A 460 2.01 -25.22 -44.82
N THR A 461 2.95 -25.95 -45.40
CA THR A 461 3.06 -26.18 -46.85
C THR A 461 2.91 -27.67 -47.12
N ASP A 462 1.87 -28.03 -47.86
CA ASP A 462 1.69 -29.33 -48.50
C ASP A 462 2.63 -29.46 -49.71
N ALA A 463 3.22 -30.64 -49.88
CA ALA A 463 3.17 -31.47 -51.11
C ALA A 463 4.42 -32.36 -51.26
N ASP A 464 4.17 -33.66 -51.21
CA ASP A 464 4.88 -34.83 -51.76
C ASP A 464 6.25 -34.62 -52.45
N THR A 465 7.31 -35.25 -51.90
CA THR A 465 8.02 -36.38 -52.56
C THR A 465 9.08 -37.03 -51.63
N GLN A 466 8.82 -38.30 -51.33
CA GLN A 466 9.66 -39.49 -50.98
C GLN A 466 11.18 -39.43 -50.63
N PRO A 467 11.72 -40.50 -49.99
CA PRO A 467 12.52 -40.43 -48.76
C PRO A 467 14.01 -40.74 -48.95
N VAL A 468 14.86 -40.28 -48.03
CA VAL A 468 16.19 -40.88 -47.79
C VAL A 468 16.52 -40.91 -46.28
N GLN A 469 17.18 -41.99 -45.91
CA GLN A 469 17.50 -42.60 -44.61
C GLN A 469 18.18 -41.73 -43.52
N PRO A 470 18.17 -42.22 -42.26
CA PRO A 470 18.66 -41.49 -41.08
C PRO A 470 20.15 -41.71 -40.86
N LEU A 471 20.85 -40.75 -40.23
CA LEU A 471 22.13 -40.99 -39.55
C LEU A 471 22.40 -39.96 -38.44
N THR A 472 22.33 -40.50 -37.21
CA THR A 472 23.26 -40.36 -36.07
C THR A 472 23.74 -39.00 -35.57
N LEU A 473 23.40 -38.76 -34.28
CA LEU A 473 24.30 -38.51 -33.13
C LEU A 473 25.65 -37.84 -33.42
N GLU A 474 25.87 -36.66 -32.85
CA GLU A 474 26.63 -36.48 -31.60
C GLU A 474 25.99 -35.40 -30.73
#